data_AF-A0A845LT39-F1
#
_entry.id   AF-A0A845LT39-F1
#
_cell.length_a   1.000
_cell.length_b   1.000
_cell.length_c   1.000
_cell.angle_alpha   90.00
_cell.angle_beta   90.00
_cell.angle_gamma   90.00
#
_symmetry.space_group_name_H-M   'P 1'
#
loop_
_entity.id
_entity.type
_entity.pdbx_description
1 polymer ?
#
loop_
_entity_poly.entity_id
_entity_poly.type
_entity_poly.pdbx_seq_one_letter_code
_entity_poly.pdbx_strand_id
1 'polypeptide(L)'
;MIIKPSASIRQNYNEIADLCRETGKPIYLTKNGEGDLVVMDLSSFVKREKMLALREKLLMVEEERLAGRTGVTPEDLEQELDRILDEAEHGKR
;
A
#
# COMPACT_ATOMS: atom_id res chain seq x y z
N MET A 1 10.37 -6.13 -19.29
CA MET A 1 9.14 -6.83 -18.84
C MET A 1 9.37 -8.31 -19.09
N ILE A 2 9.18 -9.18 -18.10
CA ILE A 2 9.44 -10.63 -18.23
C ILE A 2 8.09 -11.33 -18.40
N ILE A 3 7.93 -12.08 -19.49
CA ILE A 3 6.68 -12.77 -19.83
C ILE A 3 6.99 -14.26 -20.00
N LYS A 4 6.18 -15.13 -19.40
CA LYS A 4 6.32 -16.59 -19.47
C LYS A 4 4.95 -17.24 -19.72
N PRO A 5 4.87 -18.33 -20.49
CA PRO A 5 3.63 -19.12 -20.57
C PRO A 5 3.29 -19.71 -19.20
N SER A 6 2.02 -19.68 -18.81
CA SER A 6 1.55 -20.26 -17.54
C SER A 6 1.91 -21.74 -17.41
N ALA A 7 1.94 -22.48 -18.53
CA ALA A 7 2.40 -23.86 -18.57
C ALA A 7 3.85 -24.07 -18.08
N SER A 8 4.71 -23.05 -18.21
CA SER A 8 6.14 -23.14 -17.83
C SER A 8 6.34 -23.12 -16.31
N ILE A 9 5.37 -22.63 -15.53
CA ILE A 9 5.53 -22.47 -14.08
C ILE A 9 5.67 -23.80 -13.36
N ARG A 10 5.00 -24.85 -13.87
CA ARG A 10 5.04 -26.18 -13.26
C ARG A 10 6.44 -26.78 -13.33
N GLN A 11 7.15 -26.54 -14.43
CA GLN A 11 8.49 -27.10 -14.67
C GLN A 11 9.59 -26.22 -14.07
N ASN A 12 9.41 -24.89 -14.11
CA ASN A 12 10.45 -23.92 -13.77
C ASN A 12 10.11 -23.09 -12.53
N TYR A 13 9.35 -23.64 -11.58
CA TYR A 13 8.86 -22.91 -10.42
C TYR A 13 9.99 -22.22 -9.64
N ASN A 14 11.06 -22.97 -9.31
CA ASN A 14 12.16 -22.44 -8.50
C ASN A 14 12.89 -21.30 -9.21
N GLU A 15 13.23 -21.45 -10.50
CA GLU A 15 13.85 -20.39 -11.30
C GLU A 15 12.98 -19.13 -11.36
N ILE A 16 11.67 -19.29 -11.57
CA ILE A 16 10.72 -18.17 -11.61
C ILE A 16 10.60 -17.51 -10.24
N ALA A 17 10.57 -18.30 -9.16
CA ALA A 17 10.50 -17.78 -7.80
C ALA A 17 11.80 -17.04 -7.40
N ASP A 18 12.96 -17.57 -7.77
CA ASP A 18 14.26 -16.94 -7.54
C ASP A 18 14.36 -15.61 -8.31
N LEU A 19 13.95 -15.61 -9.58
CA LEU A 19 13.91 -14.41 -10.41
C LEU A 19 12.98 -13.33 -9.81
N CYS A 20 11.82 -13.72 -9.28
CA CYS A 20 10.94 -12.81 -8.55
C CYS A 20 11.64 -12.20 -7.32
N ARG A 21 12.31 -13.02 -6.49
CA ARG A 21 12.99 -12.56 -5.27
C ARG A 21 14.19 -11.67 -5.56
N GLU A 22 15.02 -12.03 -6.54
CA GLU A 22 16.23 -11.29 -6.88
C GLU A 22 15.91 -9.94 -7.53
N THR A 23 14.94 -9.91 -8.43
CA THR A 23 14.62 -8.69 -9.18
C THR A 23 13.64 -7.78 -8.44
N GLY A 24 12.82 -8.35 -7.55
CA GLY A 24 11.68 -7.67 -6.93
C GLY A 24 10.64 -7.17 -7.94
N LYS A 25 10.65 -7.69 -9.17
CA LYS A 25 9.80 -7.25 -10.28
C LYS A 25 8.74 -8.31 -10.62
N PRO A 26 7.59 -7.89 -11.16
CA PRO A 26 6.58 -8.81 -11.64
C PRO A 26 7.03 -9.60 -12.86
N ILE A 27 6.66 -10.88 -12.86
CA ILE A 27 6.68 -11.77 -14.03
C ILE A 27 5.25 -11.95 -14.49
N TYR A 28 5.01 -11.73 -15.78
CA TYR A 28 3.69 -11.82 -16.39
C TYR A 28 3.51 -13.21 -16.99
N LEU A 29 2.37 -13.83 -16.69
CA LEU A 29 2.00 -15.13 -17.21
C LEU A 29 1.00 -14.97 -18.35
N THR A 30 1.22 -15.73 -19.42
CA THR A 30 0.27 -15.81 -20.54
C THR A 30 -0.41 -17.16 -20.61
N LYS A 31 -1.66 -17.16 -21.06
CA LYS A 31 -2.42 -18.36 -21.41
C LYS A 31 -2.89 -18.20 -22.85
N ASN A 32 -2.52 -19.15 -23.72
CA ASN A 32 -2.82 -19.09 -25.16
C ASN A 32 -2.35 -17.81 -25.85
N GLY A 33 -1.25 -17.20 -25.39
CA GLY A 33 -0.71 -15.96 -25.95
C GLY A 33 -1.30 -14.68 -25.36
N GLU A 34 -2.36 -14.78 -24.56
CA GLU A 34 -3.00 -13.64 -23.89
C GLU A 34 -2.48 -13.48 -22.46
N GLY A 35 -2.36 -12.24 -21.98
CA GLY A 35 -2.00 -11.97 -20.59
C GLY A 35 -3.08 -12.46 -19.63
N ASP A 36 -2.69 -13.21 -18.60
CA ASP A 36 -3.60 -13.89 -17.68
C ASP A 36 -3.32 -13.50 -16.23
N LEU A 37 -2.09 -13.71 -15.76
CA LEU A 37 -1.72 -13.51 -14.35
C LEU A 37 -0.39 -12.77 -14.20
N VAL A 38 -0.13 -12.27 -12.99
CA VAL A 38 1.17 -11.70 -12.59
C VAL A 38 1.64 -12.42 -11.34
N VAL A 39 2.91 -12.79 -11.32
CA VAL A 39 3.58 -13.41 -10.17
C VAL A 39 4.66 -12.46 -9.66
N MET A 40 4.73 -12.30 -8.34
CA MET A 40 5.72 -11.51 -7.62
C MET A 40 6.14 -12.25 -6.36
N ASP A 41 7.32 -11.94 -5.84
CA ASP A 41 7.66 -12.39 -4.49
C ASP A 41 6.80 -11.64 -3.45
N LEU A 42 6.54 -12.31 -2.33
CA LEU A 42 5.67 -11.78 -1.28
C LEU A 42 6.17 -10.46 -0.71
N SER A 43 7.49 -10.32 -0.49
CA SER A 43 8.06 -9.15 0.16
C SER A 43 7.96 -7.90 -0.72
N SER A 44 8.22 -8.04 -2.03
CA SER A 44 8.06 -6.94 -2.99
C SER A 44 6.60 -6.59 -3.19
N PHE A 45 5.70 -7.57 -3.21
CA PHE A 45 4.25 -7.31 -3.27
C PHE A 45 3.80 -6.49 -2.04
N VAL A 46 4.12 -6.95 -0.82
CA VAL A 46 3.77 -6.23 0.42
C VAL A 46 4.38 -4.84 0.47
N LYS A 47 5.65 -4.68 0.04
CA LYS A 47 6.29 -3.37 -0.05
C LYS A 47 5.56 -2.45 -1.03
N ARG A 48 5.16 -2.96 -2.19
CA ARG A 48 4.38 -2.22 -3.19
C ARG A 48 3.05 -1.74 -2.62
N GLU A 49 2.30 -2.62 -1.96
CA GLU A 49 1.00 -2.26 -1.34
C GLU A 49 1.17 -1.16 -0.29
N LYS A 50 2.19 -1.27 0.57
CA LYS A 50 2.50 -0.24 1.58
C LYS A 50 2.86 1.10 0.94
N MET A 51 3.65 1.09 -0.14
CA MET A 51 4.03 2.31 -0.85
C MET A 51 2.84 2.97 -1.55
N LEU A 52 1.90 2.18 -2.09
CA LEU A 52 0.66 2.70 -2.68
C LEU A 52 -0.23 3.34 -1.62
N ALA A 53 -0.45 2.64 -0.49
CA ALA A 53 -1.23 3.19 0.62
C ALA A 53 -0.61 4.48 1.20
N LEU A 54 0.72 4.55 1.30
CA LEU A 54 1.41 5.78 1.73
C LEU A 54 1.19 6.90 0.72
N ARG A 55 1.29 6.61 -0.59
CA ARG A 55 1.09 7.60 -1.64
C ARG A 55 -0.33 8.17 -1.60
N GLU A 56 -1.35 7.33 -1.42
CA GLU A 56 -2.74 7.77 -1.28
C GLU A 56 -2.92 8.72 -0.09
N LYS A 57 -2.34 8.38 1.07
CA LYS A 57 -2.37 9.26 2.26
C LYS A 57 -1.69 10.60 2.01
N LEU A 58 -0.52 10.60 1.37
CA LEU A 58 0.20 11.84 1.06
C LEU A 58 -0.59 12.72 0.09
N LEU A 59 -1.23 12.12 -0.93
CA LEU A 59 -2.09 12.86 -1.86
C LEU A 59 -3.27 13.49 -1.12
N MET A 60 -3.93 12.74 -0.25
CA MET A 60 -5.04 13.25 0.57
C MET A 60 -4.60 14.43 1.44
N VAL A 61 -3.48 14.32 2.16
CA VAL A 61 -2.95 15.40 3.01
C VAL A 61 -2.61 16.65 2.18
N GLU A 62 -2.04 16.48 0.98
CA GLU A 62 -1.76 17.61 0.09
C GLU A 62 -3.03 18.28 -0.44
N GLU A 63 -4.07 17.51 -0.78
CA GLU A 63 -5.37 18.06 -1.17
C GLU A 63 -6.03 18.84 -0.03
N GLU A 64 -5.97 18.33 1.21
CA GLU A 64 -6.45 19.04 2.40
C GLU A 64 -5.70 20.35 2.63
N ARG A 65 -4.37 20.31 2.52
CA ARG A 65 -3.52 21.50 2.65
C ARG A 65 -3.85 22.55 1.61
N LEU A 66 -4.06 22.14 0.35
CA LEU A 66 -4.46 23.04 -0.74
C LEU A 66 -5.87 23.61 -0.54
N ALA A 67 -6.77 22.86 0.09
CA ALA A 67 -8.10 23.31 0.49
C ALA A 67 -8.09 24.23 1.72
N GLY A 68 -6.92 24.57 2.27
CA GLY A 68 -6.76 25.45 3.43
C GLY A 68 -6.98 24.75 4.78
N ARG A 69 -7.16 23.42 4.79
CA ARG A 69 -7.16 22.66 6.05
C ARG A 69 -5.71 22.55 6.52
N THR A 70 -5.38 23.28 7.58
CA THR A 70 -4.09 23.15 8.25
C THR A 70 -4.23 22.09 9.34
N GLY A 71 -3.30 21.15 9.37
CA GLY A 71 -3.23 20.19 10.46
C GLY A 71 -2.92 20.91 11.79
N VAL A 72 -3.20 20.24 12.89
CA VAL A 72 -2.84 20.68 14.24
C VAL A 72 -1.57 19.99 14.71
N THR A 73 -0.85 20.59 15.65
CA THR A 73 0.27 19.89 16.29
C THR A 73 -0.25 18.77 17.20
N PRO A 74 0.58 17.77 17.55
CA PRO A 74 0.20 16.76 18.54
C PRO A 74 -0.21 17.38 19.88
N GLU A 75 0.47 18.44 20.31
CA GLU A 75 0.18 19.14 21.57
C GLU A 75 -1.18 19.87 21.52
N ASP A 76 -1.51 20.52 20.39
CA ASP A 76 -2.81 21.15 20.19
C ASP A 76 -3.94 20.11 20.19
N LEU A 77 -3.70 18.95 19.56
CA LEU A 77 -4.65 17.84 19.52
C LEU A 77 -4.90 17.26 20.92
N GLU A 78 -3.84 17.05 21.70
CA GLU A 78 -3.94 16.51 23.06
C GLU A 78 -4.75 17.43 23.97
N GLN A 79 -4.49 18.74 23.93
CA GLN A 79 -5.28 19.73 24.68
C GLN A 79 -6.76 19.76 24.29
N GLU A 80 -7.06 19.61 23.01
CA GLU A 80 -8.45 19.60 22.53
C GLU A 80 -9.18 18.30 22.94
N LEU A 81 -8.50 17.15 22.89
CA LEU A 81 -9.05 15.87 23.35
C LEU A 81 -9.34 15.89 24.86
N ASP A 82 -8.42 16.40 25.66
CA ASP A 82 -8.61 16.55 27.11
C ASP A 82 -9.81 17.45 27.42
N ARG A 83 -9.95 18.58 26.71
CA ARG A 83 -11.12 19.46 26.85
C ARG A 83 -12.43 18.74 26.54
N ILE A 84 -12.49 17.98 25.43
CA ILE A 84 -13.69 17.22 25.04
C ILE A 84 -14.04 16.16 26.09
N LEU A 85 -13.05 15.48 26.67
CA LEU A 85 -13.25 14.49 27.72
C LEU A 85 -13.80 15.14 29.00
N ASP A 86 -13.19 16.26 29.43
CA ASP A 86 -13.66 17.02 30.59
C ASP A 86 -15.11 17.50 30.41
N GLU A 87 -15.45 18.02 29.23
CA GLU A 87 -16.82 18.44 28.89
C GLU A 87 -17.81 17.25 28.90
N ALA A 88 -17.40 16.07 28.43
CA ALA A 88 -18.24 14.88 28.45
C ALA A 88 -18.48 14.34 29.87
N GLU A 89 -17.50 14.45 30.75
CA GLU A 89 -17.62 14.06 32.17
C GLU A 89 -18.45 15.06 32.98
N HIS A 90 -18.35 16.36 32.69
CA HIS A 90 -18.97 17.43 33.47
C HIS A 90 -20.27 17.98 32.85
N GLY A 91 -20.58 17.67 31.59
CA GLY A 91 -21.77 18.12 30.85
C GLY A 91 -23.05 17.30 31.06
N LYS A 92 -23.01 16.25 31.90
CA LYS A 92 -24.23 15.58 32.41
C LYS A 92 -24.73 16.25 33.70
N ARG A 93 -25.25 17.47 33.61
CA ARG A 93 -26.14 18.07 34.62
C ARG A 93 -27.26 18.86 33.96
#